data_AF-A0AAP0X871-F1
#
_entry.id   AF-A0AAP0X871-F1
#
_cell.length_a   1.000
_cell.length_b   1.000
_cell.length_c   1.000
_cell.angle_alpha   90.00
_cell.angle_beta   90.00
_cell.angle_gamma   90.00
#
_symmetry.space_group_name_H-M   'P 1'
#
loop_
_entity.id
_entity.type
_entity.pdbx_description
1 polymer ?
#
loop_
_entity_poly.entity_id
_entity_poly.type
_entity_poly.pdbx_seq_one_letter_code
_entity_poly.pdbx_strand_id
1 'polypeptide(L)'
;MKGMMRWWSNSTERLKWPRLLVWMLAIGLFIQISGKVWIESGSARNAQIYIWLLLPALIFLVHGFCVRGIELPTWHYLPWAAFLFWVGLSTVWAEGAETGAFSLAKRGLLIALYLVAIYWLMLRDQVFLRRALLAGIFVVAMGALASLIYQFGVLDRPLAYRAYRIDRLGIGDFANYGWPVAAGIFHGALAVWALGLALEQGGKLRQVIIWLGIFSILALYVLLTYTRGAWFALAGASILVVFLQKSKLGWFLLLAGFALVLLLVVIFSSELVVEIEQRQLSGRGPIWEYYFEVMSGHWIFGQGLGTPFEFRWENGVTVSPHAHSLYLQQVYDSGIISLLLLGTGVVAIFHKVWRMRNNVWVRLALPALVFALIALLTDVERIFTRPGDYWTLFWLPIGILLAINSRAEGDSDSTQYTPAR
;
A
#
# COMPACT_ATOMS: atom_id res chain seq x y z
N MET A 1 2.41 -30.52 -22.05
CA MET A 1 3.80 -30.84 -21.64
C MET A 1 3.80 -31.48 -20.25
N LYS A 2 3.69 -32.82 -20.19
CA LYS A 2 3.68 -33.65 -18.98
C LYS A 2 5.11 -33.91 -18.43
N GLY A 3 5.93 -32.86 -18.34
CA GLY A 3 7.33 -32.95 -17.90
C GLY A 3 7.62 -32.31 -16.53
N MET A 4 6.63 -31.70 -15.88
CA MET A 4 6.86 -30.76 -14.78
C MET A 4 6.82 -31.36 -13.36
N MET A 5 6.76 -32.69 -13.23
CA MET A 5 6.52 -33.33 -11.93
C MET A 5 7.36 -34.58 -11.64
N ARG A 6 8.45 -34.83 -12.38
CA ARG A 6 9.17 -36.12 -12.29
C ARG A 6 10.68 -36.06 -12.05
N TRP A 7 11.21 -34.99 -11.46
CA TRP A 7 12.65 -34.91 -11.15
C TRP A 7 12.98 -34.39 -9.74
N TRP A 8 12.22 -34.82 -8.74
CA TRP A 8 12.61 -34.65 -7.34
C TRP A 8 12.42 -35.90 -6.49
N SER A 9 12.44 -37.09 -7.12
CA SER A 9 12.32 -38.38 -6.42
C SER A 9 13.60 -39.21 -6.32
N ASN A 10 14.76 -38.76 -6.79
CA ASN A 10 16.01 -39.51 -6.60
C ASN A 10 17.08 -38.61 -5.95
N SER A 11 17.35 -38.88 -4.65
CA SER A 11 18.63 -38.76 -3.90
C SER A 11 19.64 -37.73 -4.41
N THR A 12 20.07 -36.69 -3.69
CA THR A 12 20.50 -36.55 -2.29
C THR A 12 20.69 -35.04 -2.05
N GLU A 13 20.39 -34.55 -0.84
CA GLU A 13 20.31 -33.12 -0.45
C GLU A 13 19.17 -32.30 -1.07
N ARG A 14 18.03 -32.22 -0.35
CA ARG A 14 17.11 -31.08 -0.54
C ARG A 14 17.86 -29.82 -0.13
N LEU A 15 18.42 -29.09 -1.11
CA LEU A 15 19.05 -27.78 -0.92
C LEU A 15 18.22 -26.95 0.08
N LYS A 16 18.79 -26.66 1.25
CA LYS A 16 18.09 -25.95 2.35
C LYS A 16 17.97 -24.45 2.09
N TRP A 17 18.82 -23.90 1.21
CA TRP A 17 18.91 -22.47 0.94
C TRP A 17 17.66 -21.83 0.31
N PRO A 18 16.87 -22.47 -0.59
CA PRO A 18 15.65 -21.84 -1.12
C PRO A 18 14.59 -21.64 -0.03
N ARG A 19 14.51 -22.54 0.96
CA ARG A 19 13.62 -22.37 2.11
C ARG A 19 14.09 -21.26 3.02
N LEU A 20 15.41 -21.17 3.27
CA LEU A 20 15.99 -20.07 4.03
C LEU A 20 15.67 -18.71 3.40
N LEU A 21 15.85 -18.57 2.08
CA LEU A 21 15.52 -17.32 1.39
C LEU A 21 14.03 -16.97 1.46
N VAL A 22 13.12 -17.95 1.40
CA VAL A 22 11.68 -17.69 1.59
C VAL A 22 11.39 -17.20 3.02
N TRP A 23 12.04 -17.76 4.04
CA TRP A 23 11.96 -17.25 5.41
C TRP A 23 12.47 -15.81 5.49
N MET A 24 13.62 -15.51 4.88
CA MET A 24 14.16 -14.16 4.84
C MET A 24 13.17 -13.19 4.19
N LEU A 25 12.64 -13.52 3.01
CA LEU A 25 11.62 -12.71 2.33
C LEU A 25 10.39 -12.45 3.22
N ALA A 26 9.90 -13.47 3.93
CA ALA A 26 8.75 -13.30 4.82
C ALA A 26 9.07 -12.40 6.03
N ILE A 27 10.26 -12.54 6.62
CA ILE A 27 10.76 -11.64 7.68
C ILE A 27 10.89 -10.21 7.15
N GLY A 28 11.47 -10.04 5.95
CA GLY A 28 11.60 -8.75 5.29
C GLY A 28 10.27 -8.07 5.02
N LEU A 29 9.25 -8.82 4.59
CA LEU A 29 7.89 -8.31 4.40
C LEU A 29 7.24 -7.92 5.74
N PHE A 30 7.42 -8.73 6.77
CA PHE A 30 6.96 -8.41 8.12
C PHE A 30 7.59 -7.11 8.64
N ILE A 31 8.90 -6.92 8.45
CA ILE A 31 9.63 -5.70 8.83
C ILE A 31 9.15 -4.50 8.00
N GLN A 32 8.93 -4.68 6.69
CA GLN A 32 8.40 -3.64 5.81
C GLN A 32 7.04 -3.11 6.28
N ILE A 33 6.16 -3.99 6.79
CA ILE A 33 4.82 -3.61 7.26
C ILE A 33 4.88 -3.05 8.68
N SER A 34 5.60 -3.69 9.61
CA SER A 34 5.53 -3.36 11.04
C SER A 34 6.66 -2.46 11.54
N GLY A 35 7.74 -2.31 10.77
CA GLY A 35 9.00 -1.72 11.24
C GLY A 35 8.87 -0.29 11.73
N LYS A 36 7.88 0.48 11.27
CA LYS A 36 7.65 1.85 11.76
C LYS A 36 7.15 1.90 13.22
N VAL A 37 6.61 0.79 13.73
CA VAL A 37 6.17 0.70 15.13
C VAL A 37 7.38 0.60 16.07
N TRP A 38 8.39 -0.21 15.70
CA TRP A 38 9.43 -0.66 16.63
C TRP A 38 10.88 -0.34 16.18
N ILE A 39 11.08 0.22 14.99
CA ILE A 39 12.38 0.75 14.52
C ILE A 39 12.24 2.25 14.28
N GLU A 40 12.75 3.04 15.23
CA GLU A 40 12.69 4.50 15.22
C GLU A 40 13.43 5.09 14.01
N SER A 41 14.66 4.62 13.77
CA SER A 41 15.49 5.12 12.67
C SER A 41 14.99 4.63 11.30
N GLY A 42 14.64 5.59 10.44
CA GLY A 42 14.26 5.31 9.05
C GLY A 42 15.38 4.66 8.23
N SER A 43 16.65 5.01 8.48
CA SER A 43 17.78 4.39 7.79
C SER A 43 18.00 2.95 8.26
N ALA A 44 17.89 2.68 9.56
CA ALA A 44 17.98 1.33 10.12
C ALA A 44 16.85 0.45 9.56
N ARG A 45 15.61 0.96 9.52
CA ARG A 45 14.47 0.26 8.93
C ARG A 45 14.73 -0.09 7.46
N ASN A 46 15.20 0.86 6.67
CA ASN A 46 15.53 0.62 5.26
C ASN A 46 16.63 -0.43 5.09
N ALA A 47 17.66 -0.40 5.94
CA ALA A 47 18.72 -1.40 5.91
C ALA A 47 18.18 -2.82 6.17
N GLN A 48 17.26 -2.98 7.12
CA GLN A 48 16.61 -4.27 7.36
C GLN A 48 15.81 -4.74 6.13
N ILE A 49 15.09 -3.84 5.46
CA ILE A 49 14.34 -4.19 4.24
C ILE A 49 15.30 -4.59 3.11
N TYR A 50 16.44 -3.90 2.97
CA TYR A 50 17.45 -4.27 1.97
C TYR A 50 18.02 -5.67 2.21
N ILE A 51 18.36 -6.00 3.46
CA ILE A 51 18.97 -7.28 3.84
C ILE A 51 17.97 -8.43 3.78
N TRP A 52 16.79 -8.27 4.38
CA TRP A 52 15.84 -9.37 4.56
C TRP A 52 14.87 -9.52 3.38
N LEU A 53 14.63 -8.48 2.60
CA LEU A 53 13.66 -8.54 1.49
C LEU A 53 14.34 -8.44 0.12
N LEU A 54 15.14 -7.40 -0.11
CA LEU A 54 15.65 -7.12 -1.47
C LEU A 54 16.84 -8.00 -1.85
N LEU A 55 17.77 -8.25 -0.92
CA LEU A 55 18.91 -9.14 -1.16
C LEU A 55 18.48 -10.58 -1.51
N PRO A 56 17.60 -11.27 -0.75
CA PRO A 56 17.14 -12.60 -1.13
C PRO A 56 16.35 -12.60 -2.44
N ALA A 57 15.61 -11.52 -2.75
CA ALA A 57 14.94 -11.39 -4.06
C ALA A 57 15.95 -11.28 -5.20
N LEU A 58 17.04 -10.54 -5.01
CA LEU A 58 18.15 -10.45 -5.97
C LEU A 58 18.84 -11.80 -6.16
N ILE A 59 19.12 -12.53 -5.06
CA ILE A 59 19.71 -13.88 -5.14
C ILE A 59 18.80 -14.82 -5.94
N PHE A 60 17.49 -14.79 -5.69
CA PHE A 60 16.53 -15.58 -6.47
C PHE A 60 16.49 -15.18 -7.95
N LEU A 61 16.58 -13.89 -8.24
CA LEU A 61 16.60 -13.37 -9.61
C LEU A 61 17.84 -13.85 -10.36
N VAL A 62 19.03 -13.67 -9.78
CA VAL A 62 20.31 -14.10 -10.36
C VAL A 62 20.35 -15.62 -10.53
N HIS A 63 19.96 -16.37 -9.50
CA HIS A 63 19.88 -17.83 -9.60
C HIS A 63 18.88 -18.28 -10.67
N GLY A 64 17.75 -17.58 -10.81
CA GLY A 64 16.80 -17.79 -11.90
C GLY A 64 17.49 -17.68 -13.25
N PHE A 65 18.13 -16.55 -13.53
CA PHE A 65 18.86 -16.32 -14.78
C PHE A 65 19.93 -17.39 -15.07
N CYS A 66 20.71 -17.81 -14.07
CA CYS A 66 21.81 -18.76 -14.27
C CYS A 66 21.35 -20.20 -14.51
N VAL A 67 20.23 -20.64 -13.92
CA VAL A 67 19.86 -22.07 -13.86
C VAL A 67 18.63 -22.41 -14.71
N ARG A 68 17.68 -21.49 -14.84
CA ARG A 68 16.42 -21.70 -15.56
C ARG A 68 16.04 -20.41 -16.25
N GLY A 69 16.39 -20.27 -17.53
CA GLY A 69 16.02 -19.11 -18.35
C GLY A 69 14.64 -18.58 -17.94
N ILE A 70 14.64 -17.37 -17.38
CA ILE A 70 13.49 -16.84 -16.65
C ILE A 70 12.30 -16.78 -17.62
N GLU A 71 11.19 -17.41 -17.25
CA GLU A 71 9.94 -17.16 -17.96
C GLU A 71 9.60 -15.69 -17.78
N LEU A 72 9.61 -14.96 -18.90
CA LEU A 72 9.35 -13.52 -18.88
C LEU A 72 8.01 -13.25 -18.18
N PRO A 73 7.96 -12.23 -17.31
CA PRO A 73 6.73 -11.91 -16.60
C PRO A 73 5.61 -11.60 -17.59
N THR A 74 4.37 -11.93 -17.20
CA THR A 74 3.19 -11.71 -18.06
C THR A 74 3.11 -10.26 -18.54
N TRP A 75 2.45 -10.02 -19.68
CA TRP A 75 2.35 -8.68 -20.28
C TRP A 75 1.88 -7.57 -19.31
N HIS A 76 1.14 -7.93 -18.24
CA HIS A 76 0.73 -7.02 -17.18
C HIS A 76 1.89 -6.34 -16.42
N TYR A 77 3.10 -6.89 -16.46
CA TYR A 77 4.29 -6.29 -15.83
C TYR A 77 4.95 -5.21 -16.70
N LEU A 78 4.71 -5.21 -18.02
CA LEU A 78 5.37 -4.29 -18.96
C LEU A 78 5.07 -2.81 -18.65
N PRO A 79 3.81 -2.39 -18.37
CA PRO A 79 3.53 -0.99 -18.03
C PRO A 79 4.25 -0.54 -16.76
N TRP A 80 4.41 -1.43 -15.78
CA TRP A 80 5.12 -1.13 -14.53
C TRP A 80 6.63 -1.01 -14.75
N ALA A 81 7.21 -1.89 -15.56
CA ALA A 81 8.62 -1.79 -15.94
C ALA A 81 8.88 -0.48 -16.72
N ALA A 82 8.01 -0.15 -17.68
CA ALA A 82 8.08 1.10 -18.43
C ALA A 82 7.90 2.33 -17.50
N PHE A 83 6.95 2.29 -16.57
CA PHE A 83 6.76 3.34 -15.56
C PHE A 83 8.01 3.55 -14.72
N LEU A 84 8.59 2.49 -14.15
CA LEU A 84 9.79 2.60 -13.31
C LEU A 84 11.00 3.10 -14.09
N PHE A 85 11.16 2.65 -15.33
CA PHE A 85 12.22 3.12 -16.23
C PHE A 85 12.03 4.60 -16.57
N TRP A 86 10.83 5.00 -16.98
CA TRP A 86 10.50 6.38 -17.34
C TRP A 86 10.72 7.36 -16.19
N VAL A 87 10.19 7.04 -15.01
CA VAL A 87 10.36 7.87 -13.81
C VAL A 87 11.83 7.94 -13.39
N GLY A 88 12.57 6.83 -13.50
CA GLY A 88 14.02 6.85 -13.28
C GLY A 88 14.78 7.71 -14.30
N LEU A 89 14.39 7.65 -15.58
CA LEU A 89 14.97 8.44 -16.65
C LEU A 89 14.72 9.95 -16.44
N SER A 90 13.58 10.33 -15.87
CA SER A 90 13.26 11.74 -15.60
C SER A 90 14.18 12.44 -14.63
N THR A 91 15.04 11.70 -13.91
CA THR A 91 16.10 12.27 -13.09
C THR A 91 17.21 12.95 -13.91
N VAL A 92 17.32 12.66 -15.21
CA VAL A 92 18.38 13.19 -16.08
C VAL A 92 18.20 14.67 -16.38
N TRP A 93 16.96 15.16 -16.42
CA TRP A 93 16.64 16.57 -16.65
C TRP A 93 16.12 17.28 -15.39
N ALA A 94 16.29 16.67 -14.21
CA ALA A 94 15.89 17.30 -12.96
C ALA A 94 16.85 18.44 -12.60
N GLU A 95 16.31 19.64 -12.42
CA GLU A 95 17.04 20.83 -11.97
C GLU A 95 16.92 21.04 -10.46
N GLY A 96 17.98 21.53 -9.80
CA GLY A 96 17.94 21.89 -8.38
C GLY A 96 17.81 20.74 -7.38
N ALA A 97 17.98 19.48 -7.82
CA ALA A 97 17.80 18.32 -6.96
C ALA A 97 18.91 18.18 -5.90
N GLU A 98 18.53 18.17 -4.62
CA GLU A 98 19.47 17.91 -3.51
C GLU A 98 20.05 16.49 -3.54
N THR A 99 19.26 15.52 -4.03
CA THR A 99 19.68 14.12 -4.14
C THR A 99 20.11 13.84 -5.57
N GLY A 100 21.35 13.35 -5.76
CA GLY A 100 21.88 13.03 -7.09
C GLY A 100 21.03 12.03 -7.89
N ALA A 101 20.98 12.23 -9.21
CA ALA A 101 20.14 11.50 -10.16
C ALA A 101 20.21 9.97 -10.01
N PHE A 102 21.41 9.40 -9.90
CA PHE A 102 21.58 7.95 -9.70
C PHE A 102 20.89 7.43 -8.43
N SER A 103 20.93 8.21 -7.34
CA SER A 103 20.31 7.84 -6.07
C SER A 103 18.77 7.91 -6.11
N LEU A 104 18.22 8.74 -6.99
CA LEU A 104 16.80 8.77 -7.30
C LEU A 104 16.42 7.61 -8.23
N ALA A 105 17.11 7.48 -9.39
CA ALA A 105 16.83 6.45 -10.39
C ALA A 105 16.91 5.02 -9.82
N LYS A 106 17.89 4.74 -8.93
CA LYS A 106 18.01 3.42 -8.29
C LYS A 106 16.78 3.01 -7.47
N ARG A 107 15.91 3.95 -7.04
CA ARG A 107 14.66 3.62 -6.33
C ARG A 107 13.76 2.75 -7.20
N GLY A 108 13.77 2.94 -8.52
CA GLY A 108 13.04 2.10 -9.47
C GLY A 108 13.52 0.65 -9.45
N LEU A 109 14.84 0.43 -9.37
CA LEU A 109 15.41 -0.91 -9.20
C LEU A 109 14.98 -1.54 -7.86
N LEU A 110 14.99 -0.77 -6.77
CA LEU A 110 14.55 -1.26 -5.46
C LEU A 110 13.07 -1.69 -5.48
N ILE A 111 12.20 -0.91 -6.14
CA ILE A 111 10.78 -1.26 -6.32
C ILE A 111 10.64 -2.50 -7.21
N ALA A 112 11.40 -2.61 -8.31
CA ALA A 112 11.39 -3.79 -9.16
C ALA A 112 11.79 -5.06 -8.38
N LEU A 113 12.85 -4.98 -7.56
CA LEU A 113 13.25 -6.07 -6.67
C LEU A 113 12.19 -6.40 -5.62
N TYR A 114 11.45 -5.40 -5.12
CA TYR A 114 10.31 -5.62 -4.24
C TYR A 114 9.18 -6.40 -4.93
N LEU A 115 8.82 -6.05 -6.17
CA LEU A 115 7.84 -6.81 -6.95
C LEU A 115 8.28 -8.25 -7.20
N VAL A 116 9.58 -8.47 -7.44
CA VAL A 116 10.19 -9.81 -7.54
C VAL A 116 10.13 -10.55 -6.20
N ALA A 117 10.38 -9.88 -5.08
CA ALA A 117 10.26 -10.45 -3.73
C ALA A 117 8.86 -11.00 -3.47
N ILE A 118 7.83 -10.19 -3.77
CA ILE A 118 6.42 -10.59 -3.61
C ILE A 118 6.06 -11.72 -4.58
N TYR A 119 6.54 -11.67 -5.83
CA TYR A 119 6.35 -12.73 -6.80
C TYR A 119 6.90 -14.08 -6.31
N TRP A 120 8.14 -14.10 -5.81
CA TRP A 120 8.73 -15.34 -5.29
C TRP A 120 8.05 -15.85 -4.02
N LEU A 121 7.65 -14.96 -3.10
CA LEU A 121 6.85 -15.37 -1.94
C LEU A 121 5.53 -16.00 -2.38
N MET A 122 4.81 -15.38 -3.32
CA MET A 122 3.54 -15.89 -3.83
C MET A 122 3.70 -17.24 -4.56
N LEU A 123 4.74 -17.40 -5.38
CA LEU A 123 4.98 -18.63 -6.12
C LEU A 123 5.45 -19.79 -5.25
N ARG A 124 6.31 -19.52 -4.26
CA ARG A 124 6.97 -20.57 -3.47
C ARG A 124 6.15 -20.96 -2.25
N ASP A 125 5.60 -19.99 -1.54
CA ASP A 125 4.88 -20.24 -0.30
C ASP A 125 3.91 -19.10 0.06
N GLN A 126 2.67 -19.23 -0.41
CA GLN A 126 1.59 -18.28 -0.11
C GLN A 126 1.24 -18.24 1.40
N VAL A 127 1.50 -19.33 2.14
CA VAL A 127 1.23 -19.38 3.57
C VAL A 127 2.17 -18.45 4.32
N PHE A 128 3.43 -18.39 3.89
CA PHE A 128 4.43 -17.49 4.47
C PHE A 128 4.14 -16.02 4.19
N LEU A 129 3.79 -15.69 2.93
CA LEU A 129 3.33 -14.34 2.58
C LEU A 129 2.16 -13.93 3.46
N ARG A 130 1.16 -14.80 3.58
CA ARG A 130 -0.01 -14.56 4.41
C ARG A 130 0.39 -14.36 5.88
N ARG A 131 1.18 -15.23 6.47
CA ARG A 131 1.61 -15.11 7.88
C ARG A 131 2.37 -13.81 8.15
N ALA A 132 3.29 -13.43 7.26
CA ALA A 132 4.03 -12.17 7.37
C ALA A 132 3.10 -10.95 7.33
N LEU A 133 2.12 -10.96 6.40
CA LEU A 133 1.09 -9.93 6.31
C LEU A 133 0.24 -9.85 7.59
N LEU A 134 -0.28 -10.97 8.07
CA LEU A 134 -1.11 -11.01 9.29
C LEU A 134 -0.33 -10.54 10.52
N ALA A 135 0.90 -11.01 10.70
CA ALA A 135 1.77 -10.59 11.79
C ALA A 135 2.10 -9.09 11.72
N GLY A 136 2.37 -8.58 10.51
CA GLY A 136 2.65 -7.16 10.30
C GLY A 136 1.46 -6.28 10.66
N ILE A 137 0.25 -6.61 10.18
CA ILE A 137 -0.98 -5.89 10.51
C ILE A 137 -1.24 -5.93 12.01
N PHE A 138 -1.07 -7.11 12.64
CA PHE A 138 -1.27 -7.27 14.08
C PHE A 138 -0.36 -6.34 14.90
N VAL A 139 0.95 -6.30 14.59
CA VAL A 139 1.90 -5.43 15.30
C VAL A 139 1.56 -3.95 15.11
N VAL A 140 1.15 -3.54 13.91
CA VAL A 140 0.70 -2.15 13.68
C VAL A 140 -0.56 -1.84 14.48
N ALA A 141 -1.53 -2.76 14.54
CA ALA A 141 -2.73 -2.56 15.34
C ALA A 141 -2.43 -2.46 16.84
N MET A 142 -1.47 -3.23 17.36
CA MET A 142 -1.03 -3.08 18.75
C MET A 142 -0.32 -1.74 18.99
N GLY A 143 0.50 -1.27 18.05
CA GLY A 143 1.08 0.07 18.10
C GLY A 143 0.03 1.18 18.09
N ALA A 144 -1.00 1.04 17.24
CA ALA A 144 -2.13 1.96 17.18
C ALA A 144 -2.94 1.95 18.49
N LEU A 145 -3.23 0.76 19.04
CA LEU A 145 -3.93 0.63 20.32
C LEU A 145 -3.15 1.27 21.46
N ALA A 146 -1.85 1.01 21.55
CA ALA A 146 -0.98 1.64 22.53
C ALA A 146 -1.00 3.17 22.38
N SER A 147 -0.98 3.66 21.13
CA SER A 147 -1.05 5.10 20.83
C SER A 147 -2.36 5.73 21.28
N LEU A 148 -3.49 5.06 21.02
CA LEU A 148 -4.80 5.52 21.49
C LEU A 148 -4.86 5.58 23.02
N ILE A 149 -4.42 4.52 23.70
CA ILE A 149 -4.44 4.44 25.16
C ILE A 149 -3.53 5.51 25.77
N TYR A 150 -2.31 5.67 25.25
CA TYR A 150 -1.35 6.61 25.82
C TYR A 150 -1.76 8.06 25.58
N GLN A 151 -2.14 8.42 24.34
CA GLN A 151 -2.51 9.80 24.03
C GLN A 151 -3.76 10.26 24.78
N PHE A 152 -4.80 9.44 24.80
CA PHE A 152 -6.09 9.86 25.36
C PHE A 152 -6.30 9.43 26.81
N GLY A 153 -5.65 8.34 27.26
CA GLY A 153 -5.78 7.84 28.62
C GLY A 153 -4.69 8.33 29.58
N VAL A 154 -3.46 8.52 29.10
CA VAL A 154 -2.32 8.92 29.94
C VAL A 154 -1.98 10.41 29.78
N LEU A 155 -1.90 10.89 28.54
CA LEU A 155 -1.60 12.29 28.24
C LEU A 155 -2.83 13.20 28.25
N ASP A 156 -4.01 12.63 28.51
CA ASP A 156 -5.30 13.34 28.60
C ASP A 156 -5.53 14.32 27.43
N ARG A 157 -5.18 13.88 26.20
CA ARG A 157 -5.38 14.70 25.01
C ARG A 157 -6.88 14.94 24.79
N PRO A 158 -7.28 16.16 24.40
CA PRO A 158 -8.69 16.48 24.24
C PRO A 158 -9.30 15.67 23.10
N LEU A 159 -10.49 15.11 23.35
CA LEU A 159 -11.35 14.49 22.34
C LEU A 159 -12.25 15.49 21.60
N ALA A 160 -12.19 16.77 21.98
CA ALA A 160 -12.89 17.83 21.27
C ALA A 160 -12.50 17.83 19.78
N TYR A 161 -13.46 18.19 18.92
CA TYR A 161 -13.32 18.09 17.48
C TYR A 161 -12.03 18.75 16.97
N ARG A 162 -11.14 17.96 16.36
CA ARG A 162 -9.82 18.37 15.84
C ARG A 162 -8.87 19.07 16.83
N ALA A 163 -9.18 19.11 18.13
CA ALA A 163 -8.31 19.73 19.13
C ALA A 163 -6.96 19.01 19.23
N TYR A 164 -6.94 17.70 18.97
CA TYR A 164 -5.73 16.92 18.79
C TYR A 164 -5.90 15.96 17.60
N ARG A 165 -4.82 15.78 16.83
CA ARG A 165 -4.78 14.86 15.68
C ARG A 165 -3.68 13.84 15.94
N ILE A 166 -4.06 12.58 16.12
CA ILE A 166 -3.09 11.54 16.46
C ILE A 166 -2.20 11.22 15.27
N ASP A 167 -0.90 11.12 15.53
CA ASP A 167 0.13 10.73 14.56
C ASP A 167 1.21 9.83 15.18
N ARG A 168 1.19 9.62 16.50
CA ARG A 168 2.23 8.89 17.23
C ARG A 168 1.76 8.33 18.56
N LEU A 169 2.54 7.42 19.14
CA LEU A 169 2.32 6.93 20.51
C LEU A 169 2.47 8.05 21.55
N GLY A 170 3.51 8.86 21.43
CA GLY A 170 3.83 9.93 22.38
C GLY A 170 4.99 9.62 23.34
N ILE A 171 5.61 8.44 23.23
CA ILE A 171 6.83 8.06 23.96
C ILE A 171 8.00 8.05 22.96
N GLY A 172 8.84 9.07 22.99
CA GLY A 172 9.96 9.21 22.05
C GLY A 172 9.51 9.13 20.58
N ASP A 173 10.29 8.42 19.76
CA ASP A 173 9.97 8.14 18.35
C ASP A 173 9.28 6.78 18.14
N PHE A 174 8.86 6.11 19.22
CA PHE A 174 8.15 4.84 19.12
C PHE A 174 6.77 5.02 18.48
N ALA A 175 6.44 4.16 17.51
CA ALA A 175 5.24 4.25 16.68
C ALA A 175 4.94 5.70 16.21
N ASN A 176 5.98 6.44 15.82
CA ASN A 176 5.86 7.79 15.31
C ASN A 176 5.67 7.77 13.79
N TYR A 177 4.51 8.25 13.32
CA TYR A 177 4.17 8.29 11.90
C TYR A 177 4.52 9.63 11.23
N GLY A 178 5.03 10.59 11.99
CA GLY A 178 5.51 11.90 11.56
C GLY A 178 4.38 12.94 11.46
N TRP A 179 3.33 12.60 10.70
CA TRP A 179 2.21 13.51 10.45
C TRP A 179 0.87 12.76 10.51
N PRO A 180 -0.21 13.38 11.02
CA PRO A 180 -1.52 12.73 11.13
C PRO A 180 -2.05 12.22 9.78
N VAL A 181 -1.74 12.93 8.69
CA VAL A 181 -2.18 12.52 7.34
C VAL A 181 -1.50 11.22 6.90
N ALA A 182 -0.17 11.15 7.02
CA ALA A 182 0.57 9.93 6.72
C ALA A 182 0.14 8.77 7.63
N ALA A 183 -0.07 9.05 8.92
CA ALA A 183 -0.57 8.08 9.88
C ALA A 183 -1.94 7.53 9.47
N GLY A 184 -2.90 8.41 9.14
CA GLY A 184 -4.25 8.02 8.74
C GLY A 184 -4.27 7.19 7.46
N ILE A 185 -3.48 7.57 6.45
CA ILE A 185 -3.38 6.81 5.20
C ILE A 185 -2.78 5.43 5.45
N PHE A 186 -1.69 5.34 6.22
CA PHE A 186 -1.04 4.06 6.49
C PHE A 186 -1.93 3.09 7.28
N HIS A 187 -2.55 3.54 8.37
CA HIS A 187 -3.45 2.71 9.17
C HIS A 187 -4.73 2.34 8.42
N GLY A 188 -5.25 3.25 7.60
CA GLY A 188 -6.42 2.98 6.74
C GLY A 188 -6.15 1.86 5.74
N ALA A 189 -4.96 1.83 5.15
CA ALA A 189 -4.57 0.76 4.24
C ALA A 189 -4.60 -0.62 4.94
N LEU A 190 -4.06 -0.71 6.14
CA LEU A 190 -4.04 -1.94 6.92
C LEU A 190 -5.41 -2.31 7.49
N ALA A 191 -6.26 -1.31 7.79
CA ALA A 191 -7.65 -1.54 8.19
C ALA A 191 -8.42 -2.25 7.07
N VAL A 192 -8.21 -1.87 5.80
CA VAL A 192 -8.85 -2.54 4.66
C VAL A 192 -8.45 -4.01 4.56
N TRP A 193 -7.17 -4.33 4.77
CA TRP A 193 -6.73 -5.72 4.85
C TRP A 193 -7.40 -6.47 6.01
N ALA A 194 -7.47 -5.86 7.20
CA ALA A 194 -8.12 -6.45 8.38
C ALA A 194 -9.61 -6.73 8.13
N LEU A 195 -10.34 -5.79 7.53
CA LEU A 195 -11.75 -6.00 7.16
C LEU A 195 -11.90 -7.12 6.13
N GLY A 196 -11.03 -7.15 5.12
CA GLY A 196 -10.99 -8.23 4.13
C GLY A 196 -10.80 -9.60 4.76
N LEU A 197 -9.92 -9.72 5.75
CA LEU A 197 -9.66 -10.94 6.52
C LEU A 197 -10.81 -11.31 7.46
N ALA A 198 -11.46 -10.31 8.06
CA ALA A 198 -12.62 -10.51 8.92
C ALA A 198 -13.83 -11.07 8.16
N LEU A 199 -14.01 -10.64 6.91
CA LEU A 199 -15.14 -11.01 6.07
C LEU A 199 -14.81 -12.15 5.07
N GLU A 200 -13.66 -12.79 5.21
CA GLU A 200 -13.25 -13.88 4.33
C GLU A 200 -14.22 -15.07 4.40
N GLN A 201 -14.57 -15.59 3.22
CA GLN A 201 -15.51 -16.72 3.09
C GLN A 201 -14.97 -17.97 3.80
N GLY A 202 -15.82 -18.62 4.61
CA GLY A 202 -15.44 -19.82 5.36
C GLY A 202 -14.58 -19.55 6.60
N GLY A 203 -14.38 -18.29 6.99
CA GLY A 203 -13.67 -17.91 8.20
C GLY A 203 -14.34 -18.42 9.48
N LYS A 204 -13.54 -18.86 10.46
CA LYS A 204 -14.05 -19.27 11.78
C LYS A 204 -14.48 -18.03 12.57
N LEU A 205 -15.51 -18.13 13.41
CA LEU A 205 -15.99 -17.02 14.26
C LEU A 205 -14.86 -16.32 15.03
N ARG A 206 -13.91 -17.08 15.59
CA ARG A 206 -12.73 -16.54 16.27
C ARG A 206 -11.89 -15.62 15.35
N GLN A 207 -11.70 -15.99 14.09
CA GLN A 207 -10.97 -15.17 13.12
C GLN A 207 -11.74 -13.89 12.81
N VAL A 208 -13.06 -14.00 12.61
CA VAL A 208 -13.95 -12.85 12.38
C VAL A 208 -13.81 -11.84 13.53
N ILE A 209 -13.94 -12.30 14.79
CA ILE A 209 -13.86 -11.44 15.97
C ILE A 209 -12.50 -10.75 16.08
N ILE A 210 -11.40 -11.50 15.90
CA ILE A 210 -10.04 -10.95 15.99
C ILE A 210 -9.83 -9.86 14.93
N TRP A 211 -10.17 -10.15 13.67
CA TRP A 211 -9.91 -9.23 12.57
C TRP A 211 -10.87 -8.03 12.56
N LEU A 212 -12.12 -8.19 13.03
CA LEU A 212 -13.00 -7.06 13.28
C LEU A 212 -12.47 -6.18 14.43
N GLY A 213 -11.95 -6.77 15.50
CA GLY A 213 -11.32 -6.00 16.58
C GLY A 213 -10.11 -5.18 16.08
N ILE A 214 -9.24 -5.81 15.28
CA ILE A 214 -8.11 -5.14 14.63
C ILE A 214 -8.60 -4.03 13.69
N PHE A 215 -9.61 -4.29 12.85
CA PHE A 215 -10.20 -3.28 11.99
C PHE A 215 -10.73 -2.09 12.79
N SER A 216 -11.46 -2.32 13.88
CA SER A 216 -12.03 -1.26 14.72
C SER A 216 -10.95 -0.39 15.36
N ILE A 217 -9.86 -0.99 15.86
CA ILE A 217 -8.72 -0.23 16.43
C ILE A 217 -8.10 0.67 15.35
N LEU A 218 -7.81 0.12 14.18
CA LEU A 218 -7.19 0.87 13.09
C LEU A 218 -8.13 1.94 12.53
N ALA A 219 -9.42 1.65 12.38
CA ALA A 219 -10.43 2.60 11.92
C ALA A 219 -10.63 3.75 12.91
N LEU A 220 -10.62 3.48 14.22
CA LEU A 220 -10.66 4.51 15.25
C LEU A 220 -9.42 5.40 15.22
N TYR A 221 -8.23 4.81 15.07
CA TYR A 221 -6.99 5.58 14.89
C TYR A 221 -7.10 6.50 13.67
N VAL A 222 -7.55 5.96 12.53
CA VAL A 222 -7.79 6.73 11.29
C VAL A 222 -8.77 7.88 11.51
N LEU A 223 -9.86 7.65 12.24
CA LEU A 223 -10.82 8.69 12.62
C LEU A 223 -10.13 9.82 13.40
N LEU A 224 -9.36 9.48 14.42
CA LEU A 224 -8.71 10.48 15.29
C LEU A 224 -7.50 11.17 14.64
N THR A 225 -7.06 10.74 13.45
CA THR A 225 -6.10 11.52 12.64
C THR A 225 -6.73 12.75 11.98
N TYR A 226 -8.06 12.80 11.90
CA TYR A 226 -8.83 13.84 11.20
C TYR A 226 -8.37 14.06 9.75
N THR A 227 -8.07 12.96 9.06
CA THR A 227 -7.61 12.94 7.68
C THR A 227 -8.74 12.52 6.75
N ARG A 228 -9.47 13.51 6.22
CA ARG A 228 -10.65 13.32 5.36
C ARG A 228 -10.39 12.35 4.19
N GLY A 229 -9.23 12.49 3.53
CA GLY A 229 -8.85 11.61 2.43
C GLY A 229 -8.73 10.13 2.83
N ALA A 230 -8.18 9.85 4.01
CA ALA A 230 -8.10 8.49 4.54
C ALA A 230 -9.49 7.94 4.92
N TRP A 231 -10.40 8.77 5.41
CA TRP A 231 -11.77 8.38 5.71
C TRP A 231 -12.54 7.96 4.45
N PHE A 232 -12.50 8.80 3.41
CA PHE A 232 -13.15 8.48 2.13
C PHE A 232 -12.53 7.27 1.45
N ALA A 233 -11.20 7.13 1.47
CA ALA A 233 -10.52 5.94 0.97
C ALA A 233 -10.94 4.68 1.72
N LEU A 234 -11.01 4.74 3.06
CA LEU A 234 -11.44 3.61 3.89
C LEU A 234 -12.89 3.23 3.62
N ALA A 235 -13.79 4.20 3.49
CA ALA A 235 -15.19 3.98 3.16
C ALA A 235 -15.34 3.30 1.78
N GLY A 236 -14.74 3.88 0.74
CA GLY A 236 -14.81 3.33 -0.63
C GLY A 236 -14.22 1.93 -0.74
N ALA A 237 -13.08 1.69 -0.10
CA ALA A 237 -12.47 0.36 -0.07
C ALA A 237 -13.27 -0.65 0.75
N SER A 238 -13.87 -0.24 1.88
CA SER A 238 -14.71 -1.12 2.70
C SER A 238 -15.96 -1.58 1.97
N ILE A 239 -16.60 -0.68 1.20
CA ILE A 239 -17.69 -1.03 0.29
C ILE A 239 -17.25 -2.13 -0.68
N LEU A 240 -16.08 -1.97 -1.31
CA LEU A 240 -15.54 -2.96 -2.22
C LEU A 240 -15.20 -4.29 -1.55
N VAL A 241 -14.67 -4.28 -0.30
CA VAL A 241 -14.47 -5.51 0.49
C VAL A 241 -15.79 -6.27 0.64
N VAL A 242 -16.86 -5.57 1.03
CA VAL A 242 -18.18 -6.19 1.25
C VAL A 242 -18.71 -6.81 -0.05
N PHE A 243 -18.62 -6.08 -1.18
CA PHE A 243 -19.02 -6.58 -2.49
C PHE A 243 -18.23 -7.82 -2.92
N LEU A 244 -16.90 -7.80 -2.79
CA LEU A 244 -16.05 -8.90 -3.23
C LEU A 244 -16.14 -10.14 -2.33
N GLN A 245 -16.28 -9.94 -1.02
CA GLN A 245 -16.41 -11.06 -0.08
C GLN A 245 -17.80 -11.69 -0.09
N LYS A 246 -18.84 -10.99 -0.58
CA LYS A 246 -20.24 -11.47 -0.61
C LYS A 246 -20.74 -11.88 0.78
N SER A 247 -20.25 -11.23 1.83
CA SER A 247 -20.55 -11.57 3.22
C SER A 247 -21.83 -10.90 3.70
N LYS A 248 -22.79 -11.68 4.21
CA LYS A 248 -24.01 -11.15 4.85
C LYS A 248 -23.69 -10.25 6.03
N LEU A 249 -22.70 -10.65 6.85
CA LEU A 249 -22.19 -9.82 7.94
C LEU A 249 -21.60 -8.51 7.41
N GLY A 250 -20.86 -8.57 6.30
CA GLY A 250 -20.31 -7.38 5.66
C GLY A 250 -21.40 -6.37 5.26
N TRP A 251 -22.48 -6.85 4.65
CA TRP A 251 -23.63 -6.01 4.30
C TRP A 251 -24.32 -5.40 5.52
N PHE A 252 -24.51 -6.19 6.59
CA PHE A 252 -25.05 -5.69 7.85
C PHE A 252 -24.17 -4.60 8.46
N LEU A 253 -22.85 -4.83 8.54
CA LEU A 253 -21.89 -3.86 9.05
C LEU A 253 -21.85 -2.57 8.22
N LEU A 254 -21.98 -2.68 6.90
CA LEU A 254 -22.04 -1.53 5.99
C LEU A 254 -23.30 -0.68 6.26
N LEU A 255 -24.47 -1.32 6.38
CA LEU A 255 -25.73 -0.63 6.69
C LEU A 255 -25.69 0.01 8.09
N ALA A 256 -25.19 -0.71 9.10
CA ALA A 256 -25.02 -0.18 10.45
C ALA A 256 -24.05 1.00 10.48
N GLY A 257 -22.93 0.90 9.77
CA GLY A 257 -21.96 1.99 9.62
C GLY A 257 -22.55 3.21 8.91
N PHE A 258 -23.34 3.00 7.85
CA PHE A 258 -24.05 4.09 7.17
C PHE A 258 -25.05 4.79 8.09
N ALA A 259 -25.86 4.04 8.85
CA ALA A 259 -26.78 4.59 9.83
C ALA A 259 -26.03 5.39 10.94
N LEU A 260 -24.90 4.88 11.40
CA LEU A 260 -24.05 5.59 12.37
C LEU A 260 -23.50 6.90 11.78
N VAL A 261 -23.03 6.90 10.54
CA VAL A 261 -22.56 8.13 9.87
C VAL A 261 -23.69 9.15 9.76
N LEU A 262 -24.91 8.74 9.37
CA LEU A 262 -26.06 9.65 9.32
C LEU A 262 -26.38 10.23 10.71
N LEU A 263 -26.35 9.40 11.75
CA LEU A 263 -26.55 9.86 13.12
C LEU A 263 -25.47 10.89 13.52
N LEU A 264 -24.20 10.62 13.22
CA LEU A 264 -23.10 11.54 13.51
C LEU A 264 -23.23 12.85 12.72
N VAL A 265 -23.68 12.81 11.47
CA VAL A 265 -23.95 14.03 10.66
C VAL A 265 -25.03 14.89 11.31
N VAL A 266 -26.07 14.28 11.85
CA VAL A 266 -27.14 15.01 12.56
C VAL A 266 -26.61 15.63 13.86
N ILE A 267 -25.86 14.86 14.67
CA ILE A 267 -25.32 15.30 15.97
C ILE A 267 -24.27 16.42 15.78
N PHE A 268 -23.38 16.29 14.81
CA PHE A 268 -22.25 17.21 14.57
C PHE A 268 -22.48 18.13 13.36
N SER A 269 -23.74 18.51 13.13
CA SER A 269 -24.12 19.34 11.97
C SER A 269 -23.43 20.70 11.97
N SER A 270 -23.22 21.32 13.13
CA SER A 270 -22.47 22.58 13.29
C SER A 270 -21.02 22.49 12.82
N GLU A 271 -20.30 21.45 13.26
CA GLU A 271 -18.91 21.21 12.90
C GLU A 271 -18.77 20.86 11.42
N LEU A 272 -19.77 20.16 10.86
CA LEU A 272 -19.80 19.83 9.44
C LEU A 272 -19.94 21.08 8.56
N VAL A 273 -20.78 22.04 8.96
CA VAL A 273 -20.90 23.33 8.27
C VAL A 273 -19.56 24.06 8.25
N VAL A 274 -18.87 24.13 9.39
CA VAL A 274 -17.52 24.71 9.46
C VAL A 274 -16.53 24.02 8.52
N GLU A 275 -16.55 22.68 8.46
CA GLU A 275 -15.68 21.93 7.54
C GLU A 275 -15.96 22.20 6.06
N ILE A 276 -17.22 22.41 5.69
CA ILE A 276 -17.62 22.68 4.31
C ILE A 276 -17.30 24.13 3.93
N GLU A 277 -17.71 25.08 4.76
CA GLU A 277 -17.63 26.50 4.45
C GLU A 277 -16.22 27.08 4.62
N GLN A 278 -15.54 26.74 5.71
CA GLN A 278 -14.27 27.39 6.08
C GLN A 278 -13.04 26.61 5.61
N ARG A 279 -13.15 25.28 5.50
CA ARG A 279 -11.99 24.42 5.20
C ARG A 279 -11.91 23.98 3.74
N GLN A 280 -12.98 24.08 2.94
CA GLN A 280 -13.03 23.82 1.49
C GLN A 280 -12.03 22.73 1.04
N LEU A 281 -11.08 23.04 0.14
CA LEU A 281 -10.06 22.13 -0.39
C LEU A 281 -8.86 21.87 0.56
N SER A 282 -8.97 22.17 1.85
CA SER A 282 -7.89 22.18 2.84
C SER A 282 -6.75 23.15 2.50
N GLY A 283 -7.04 24.29 1.87
CA GLY A 283 -6.01 25.25 1.45
C GLY A 283 -5.20 24.86 0.20
N ARG A 284 -5.64 23.83 -0.55
CA ARG A 284 -4.91 23.38 -1.76
C ARG A 284 -5.09 24.27 -3.00
N GLY A 285 -6.08 25.16 -3.02
CA GLY A 285 -6.39 26.03 -4.16
C GLY A 285 -5.16 26.81 -4.64
N PRO A 286 -4.55 27.66 -3.79
CA PRO A 286 -3.36 28.43 -4.15
C PRO A 286 -2.16 27.56 -4.58
N ILE A 287 -2.00 26.38 -3.95
CA ILE A 287 -0.94 25.43 -4.31
C ILE A 287 -1.15 24.90 -5.74
N TRP A 288 -2.39 24.64 -6.12
CA TRP A 288 -2.72 24.13 -7.45
C TRP A 288 -2.64 25.23 -8.51
N GLU A 289 -3.02 26.46 -8.19
CA GLU A 289 -2.80 27.61 -9.06
C GLU A 289 -1.31 27.78 -9.40
N TYR A 290 -0.45 27.77 -8.36
CA TYR A 290 1.00 27.78 -8.55
C TYR A 290 1.49 26.58 -9.36
N TYR A 291 0.97 25.38 -9.08
CA TYR A 291 1.28 24.19 -9.88
C TYR A 291 1.01 24.40 -11.37
N PHE A 292 -0.15 24.96 -11.74
CA PHE A 292 -0.49 25.20 -13.15
C PHE A 292 0.41 26.26 -13.79
N GLU A 293 0.84 27.25 -13.02
CA GLU A 293 1.78 28.28 -13.46
C GLU A 293 3.15 27.65 -13.79
N VAL A 294 3.75 26.90 -12.86
CA VAL A 294 5.09 26.31 -13.05
C VAL A 294 5.12 25.14 -14.03
N MET A 295 3.97 24.55 -14.35
CA MET A 295 3.86 23.46 -15.32
C MET A 295 3.83 23.94 -16.78
N SER A 296 3.71 25.24 -17.04
CA SER A 296 3.75 25.78 -18.40
C SER A 296 5.02 25.34 -19.12
N GLY A 297 4.87 24.72 -20.30
CA GLY A 297 5.98 24.17 -21.08
C GLY A 297 6.51 22.80 -20.64
N HIS A 298 6.09 22.27 -19.48
CA HIS A 298 6.67 21.06 -18.86
C HIS A 298 5.69 19.86 -18.81
N TRP A 299 4.52 19.95 -19.45
CA TRP A 299 3.46 18.94 -19.36
C TRP A 299 3.87 17.52 -19.80
N ILE A 300 4.68 17.40 -20.85
CA ILE A 300 4.98 16.08 -21.46
C ILE A 300 5.98 15.30 -20.61
N PHE A 301 7.11 15.92 -20.26
CA PHE A 301 8.25 15.29 -19.58
C PHE A 301 8.33 15.62 -18.08
N GLY A 302 7.57 16.61 -17.61
CA GLY A 302 7.69 17.14 -16.26
C GLY A 302 8.94 17.98 -16.06
N GLN A 303 9.10 18.51 -14.86
CA GLN A 303 10.27 19.23 -14.38
C GLN A 303 11.47 18.31 -14.08
N GLY A 304 11.22 16.99 -13.98
CA GLY A 304 12.24 15.99 -13.68
C GLY A 304 12.23 15.55 -12.21
N LEU A 305 12.36 14.24 -11.98
CA LEU A 305 12.27 13.67 -10.64
C LEU A 305 13.44 14.16 -9.80
N GLY A 306 13.11 14.91 -8.75
CA GLY A 306 14.09 15.50 -7.83
C GLY A 306 14.06 17.02 -7.82
N THR A 307 13.46 17.65 -8.84
CA THR A 307 13.25 19.09 -8.84
C THR A 307 12.36 19.50 -7.67
N PRO A 308 12.79 20.47 -6.84
CA PRO A 308 12.00 20.93 -5.71
C PRO A 308 10.67 21.51 -6.18
N PHE A 309 9.58 21.19 -5.47
CA PHE A 309 8.32 21.91 -5.57
C PHE A 309 8.20 22.76 -4.31
N GLU A 310 8.23 24.08 -4.43
CA GLU A 310 8.19 24.99 -3.28
C GLU A 310 7.14 26.07 -3.47
N PHE A 311 5.91 25.80 -3.05
CA PHE A 311 4.91 26.86 -2.96
C PHE A 311 5.12 27.64 -1.65
N ARG A 312 5.46 28.92 -1.77
CA ARG A 312 5.70 29.82 -0.63
C ARG A 312 4.42 30.59 -0.33
N TRP A 313 3.93 30.47 0.90
CA TRP A 313 2.75 31.18 1.35
C TRP A 313 3.04 32.68 1.57
N GLU A 314 2.03 33.53 1.47
CA GLU A 314 2.14 34.99 1.63
C GLU A 314 2.76 35.42 2.97
N ASN A 315 2.68 34.57 3.99
CA ASN A 315 3.33 34.80 5.29
C ASN A 315 4.86 34.75 5.24
N GLY A 316 5.46 34.38 4.11
CA GLY A 316 6.90 34.36 3.86
C GLY A 316 7.69 33.27 4.59
N VAL A 317 7.03 32.48 5.45
CA VAL A 317 7.68 31.48 6.33
C VAL A 317 7.23 30.06 6.00
N THR A 318 5.97 29.88 5.62
CA THR A 318 5.42 28.55 5.35
C THR A 318 5.69 28.17 3.91
N VAL A 319 6.17 26.94 3.70
CA VAL A 319 6.39 26.36 2.38
C VAL A 319 5.65 25.04 2.29
N SER A 320 4.84 24.88 1.24
CA SER A 320 4.24 23.59 0.86
C SER A 320 5.19 22.87 -0.11
N PRO A 321 5.77 21.72 0.27
CA PRO A 321 6.86 21.08 -0.47
C PRO A 321 6.41 20.18 -1.62
N HIS A 322 5.09 20.08 -1.85
CA HIS A 322 4.50 19.24 -2.90
C HIS A 322 3.08 19.69 -3.26
N ALA A 323 2.57 19.19 -4.38
CA ALA A 323 1.24 19.54 -4.90
C ALA A 323 0.04 18.97 -4.09
N HIS A 324 0.29 18.30 -2.96
CA HIS A 324 -0.72 17.63 -2.12
C HIS A 324 -1.67 16.70 -2.90
N SER A 325 -1.18 16.11 -3.99
CA SER A 325 -1.84 15.07 -4.78
C SER A 325 -0.77 14.29 -5.53
N LEU A 326 -0.77 12.94 -5.41
CA LEU A 326 0.23 12.12 -6.10
C LEU A 326 0.15 12.36 -7.61
N TYR A 327 -1.05 12.45 -8.15
CA TYR A 327 -1.24 12.55 -9.59
C TYR A 327 -0.68 13.85 -10.16
N LEU A 328 -0.90 14.97 -9.47
CA LEU A 328 -0.30 16.25 -9.84
C LEU A 328 1.22 16.20 -9.67
N GLN A 329 1.70 15.72 -8.51
CA GLN A 329 3.13 15.62 -8.22
C GLN A 329 3.86 14.68 -9.19
N GLN A 330 3.20 13.62 -9.65
CA GLN A 330 3.73 12.67 -10.62
C GLN A 330 3.90 13.31 -12.01
N VAL A 331 2.94 14.16 -12.41
CA VAL A 331 3.05 14.96 -13.64
C VAL A 331 4.10 16.06 -13.48
N TYR A 332 4.24 16.66 -12.30
CA TYR A 332 5.34 17.59 -12.01
C TYR A 332 6.69 16.91 -12.15
N ASP A 333 6.89 15.77 -11.48
CA ASP A 333 8.17 15.09 -11.45
C ASP A 333 8.53 14.44 -12.80
N SER A 334 7.56 13.92 -13.56
CA SER A 334 7.86 13.03 -14.69
C SER A 334 6.87 13.12 -15.86
N GLY A 335 6.05 14.17 -15.88
CA GLY A 335 5.16 14.51 -16.97
C GLY A 335 3.96 13.58 -17.13
N ILE A 336 3.08 13.92 -18.06
CA ILE A 336 1.86 13.15 -18.35
C ILE A 336 2.17 11.72 -18.80
N ILE A 337 3.33 11.49 -19.42
CA ILE A 337 3.78 10.15 -19.84
C ILE A 337 3.83 9.21 -18.63
N SER A 338 4.38 9.66 -17.50
CA SER A 338 4.46 8.85 -16.29
C SER A 338 3.08 8.50 -15.73
N LEU A 339 2.14 9.44 -15.78
CA LEU A 339 0.76 9.24 -15.33
C LEU A 339 0.00 8.25 -16.25
N LEU A 340 0.22 8.32 -17.56
CA LEU A 340 -0.36 7.39 -18.53
C LEU A 340 0.18 5.97 -18.34
N LEU A 341 1.48 5.81 -18.07
CA LEU A 341 2.08 4.51 -17.77
C LEU A 341 1.54 3.92 -16.46
N LEU A 342 1.41 4.75 -15.41
CA LEU A 342 0.78 4.37 -14.15
C LEU A 342 -0.68 3.92 -14.38
N GLY A 343 -1.46 4.73 -15.10
CA GLY A 343 -2.85 4.44 -15.44
C GLY A 343 -2.99 3.14 -16.24
N THR A 344 -2.12 2.93 -17.23
CA THR A 344 -2.09 1.70 -18.04
C THR A 344 -1.80 0.47 -17.18
N GLY A 345 -0.83 0.57 -16.25
CA GLY A 345 -0.52 -0.50 -15.30
C GLY A 345 -1.70 -0.83 -14.38
N VAL A 346 -2.38 0.19 -13.87
CA VAL A 346 -3.59 0.03 -13.07
C VAL A 346 -4.70 -0.64 -13.88
N VAL A 347 -5.03 -0.13 -15.07
CA VAL A 347 -6.07 -0.71 -15.95
C VAL A 347 -5.75 -2.16 -16.30
N ALA A 348 -4.49 -2.49 -16.60
CA ALA A 348 -4.06 -3.86 -16.87
C ALA A 348 -4.31 -4.79 -15.67
N ILE A 349 -4.03 -4.34 -14.44
CA ILE A 349 -4.35 -5.08 -13.22
C ILE A 349 -5.85 -5.26 -13.08
N PHE A 350 -6.65 -4.19 -13.20
CA PHE A 350 -8.11 -4.26 -13.08
C PHE A 350 -8.72 -5.25 -14.08
N HIS A 351 -8.27 -5.20 -15.33
CA HIS A 351 -8.69 -6.13 -16.37
C HIS A 351 -8.36 -7.60 -16.01
N LYS A 352 -7.15 -7.86 -15.50
CA LYS A 352 -6.72 -9.19 -15.06
C LYS A 352 -7.56 -9.71 -13.89
N VAL A 353 -7.69 -8.90 -12.84
CA VAL A 353 -8.27 -9.33 -11.56
C VAL A 353 -9.79 -9.44 -11.62
N TRP A 354 -10.45 -8.71 -12.52
CA TRP A 354 -11.89 -8.83 -12.73
C TRP A 354 -12.31 -10.25 -13.13
N ARG A 355 -11.49 -10.90 -13.97
CA ARG A 355 -11.67 -12.29 -14.38
C ARG A 355 -11.37 -13.27 -13.24
N MET A 356 -10.56 -12.86 -12.27
CA MET A 356 -10.12 -13.66 -11.12
C MET A 356 -10.76 -13.22 -9.79
N ARG A 357 -11.91 -12.53 -9.84
CA ARG A 357 -12.55 -11.90 -8.66
C ARG A 357 -12.96 -12.86 -7.54
N ASN A 358 -13.03 -14.17 -7.82
CA ASN A 358 -13.30 -15.19 -6.82
C ASN A 358 -12.04 -15.63 -6.05
N ASN A 359 -10.85 -15.34 -6.58
CA ASN A 359 -9.58 -15.69 -5.95
C ASN A 359 -9.41 -14.94 -4.62
N VAL A 360 -8.99 -15.65 -3.58
CA VAL A 360 -8.86 -15.09 -2.21
C VAL A 360 -7.92 -13.89 -2.17
N TRP A 361 -6.80 -13.95 -2.89
CA TRP A 361 -5.82 -12.86 -2.90
C TRP A 361 -6.33 -11.63 -3.65
N VAL A 362 -7.15 -11.81 -4.69
CA VAL A 362 -7.83 -10.70 -5.36
C VAL A 362 -8.79 -10.01 -4.41
N ARG A 363 -9.61 -10.77 -3.69
CA ARG A 363 -10.59 -10.24 -2.72
C ARG A 363 -9.95 -9.47 -1.56
N LEU A 364 -8.69 -9.76 -1.23
CA LEU A 364 -7.94 -9.05 -0.19
C LEU A 364 -7.15 -7.85 -0.75
N ALA A 365 -6.41 -8.04 -1.84
CA ALA A 365 -5.47 -7.04 -2.36
C ALA A 365 -6.13 -5.96 -3.23
N LEU A 366 -7.22 -6.28 -3.95
CA LEU A 366 -7.90 -5.29 -4.80
C LEU A 366 -8.53 -4.15 -3.99
N PRO A 367 -9.25 -4.39 -2.88
CA PRO A 367 -9.71 -3.31 -2.01
C PRO A 367 -8.57 -2.45 -1.45
N ALA A 368 -7.43 -3.07 -1.08
CA ALA A 368 -6.26 -2.33 -0.61
C ALA A 368 -5.65 -1.45 -1.71
N LEU A 369 -5.63 -1.92 -2.96
CA LEU A 369 -5.23 -1.09 -4.11
C LEU A 369 -6.21 0.07 -4.33
N VAL A 370 -7.53 -0.16 -4.24
CA VAL A 370 -8.53 0.90 -4.37
C VAL A 370 -8.41 1.93 -3.26
N PHE A 371 -8.18 1.50 -2.02
CA PHE A 371 -7.85 2.40 -0.92
C PHE A 371 -6.65 3.29 -1.28
N ALA A 372 -5.56 2.67 -1.76
CA ALA A 372 -4.37 3.40 -2.16
C ALA A 372 -4.70 4.43 -3.24
N LEU A 373 -5.36 4.02 -4.34
CA LEU A 373 -5.72 4.93 -5.44
C LEU A 373 -6.55 6.12 -4.97
N ILE A 374 -7.51 5.93 -4.06
CA ILE A 374 -8.30 7.05 -3.50
C ILE A 374 -7.43 7.94 -2.59
N ALA A 375 -6.62 7.34 -1.70
CA ALA A 375 -5.76 8.09 -0.79
C ALA A 375 -4.70 8.92 -1.53
N LEU A 376 -4.19 8.41 -2.66
CA LEU A 376 -3.22 9.08 -3.53
C LEU A 376 -3.73 10.40 -4.11
N LEU A 377 -5.05 10.62 -4.22
CA LEU A 377 -5.59 11.93 -4.64
C LEU A 377 -5.31 13.05 -3.63
N THR A 378 -5.12 12.71 -2.35
CA THR A 378 -5.38 13.66 -1.27
C THR A 378 -4.16 14.28 -0.61
N ASP A 379 -3.05 13.55 -0.42
CA ASP A 379 -1.84 14.11 0.19
C ASP A 379 -0.56 13.26 0.05
N VAL A 380 -0.53 12.32 -0.88
CA VAL A 380 0.67 11.49 -1.08
C VAL A 380 1.59 12.20 -2.07
N GLU A 381 2.81 12.51 -1.64
CA GLU A 381 3.81 13.16 -2.50
C GLU A 381 4.29 12.23 -3.62
N ARG A 382 4.90 11.09 -3.27
CA ARG A 382 5.56 10.19 -4.22
C ARG A 382 5.39 8.73 -3.83
N ILE A 383 5.20 7.86 -4.82
CA ILE A 383 5.29 6.39 -4.68
C ILE A 383 6.65 5.84 -5.14
N PHE A 384 7.44 6.66 -5.86
CA PHE A 384 8.80 6.33 -6.30
C PHE A 384 9.84 6.71 -5.23
N THR A 385 9.77 6.02 -4.10
CA THR A 385 10.55 6.32 -2.90
C THR A 385 11.48 5.17 -2.52
N ARG A 386 12.36 5.42 -1.55
CA ARG A 386 13.00 4.36 -0.77
C ARG A 386 11.93 3.52 -0.04
N PRO A 387 12.27 2.32 0.46
CA PRO A 387 11.33 1.54 1.25
C PRO A 387 10.68 2.37 2.36
N GLY A 388 9.37 2.22 2.52
CA GLY A 388 8.58 3.00 3.47
C GLY A 388 7.10 2.71 3.35
N ASP A 389 6.27 3.54 3.96
CA ASP A 389 4.83 3.32 4.11
C ASP A 389 4.12 3.12 2.75
N TYR A 390 4.54 3.88 1.74
CA TYR A 390 3.95 3.83 0.40
C TYR A 390 4.22 2.51 -0.34
N TRP A 391 5.26 1.76 0.05
CA TRP A 391 5.47 0.41 -0.47
C TRP A 391 4.44 -0.57 0.07
N THR A 392 4.07 -0.46 1.34
CA THR A 392 3.00 -1.26 1.93
C THR A 392 1.62 -0.82 1.42
N LEU A 393 1.42 0.49 1.24
CA LEU A 393 0.16 1.06 0.74
C LEU A 393 -0.11 0.65 -0.72
N PHE A 394 0.85 0.88 -1.61
CA PHE A 394 0.64 0.83 -3.06
C PHE A 394 1.33 -0.37 -3.73
N TRP A 395 2.63 -0.55 -3.48
CA TRP A 395 3.41 -1.59 -4.16
C TRP A 395 3.08 -3.02 -3.70
N LEU A 396 2.71 -3.22 -2.44
CA LEU A 396 2.33 -4.53 -1.90
C LEU A 396 1.09 -5.11 -2.59
N PRO A 397 -0.08 -4.42 -2.65
CA PRO A 397 -1.23 -4.95 -3.35
C PRO A 397 -0.96 -5.13 -4.85
N ILE A 398 -0.20 -4.24 -5.49
CA ILE A 398 0.22 -4.41 -6.90
C ILE A 398 1.05 -5.68 -7.07
N GLY A 399 2.07 -5.89 -6.23
CA GLY A 399 2.93 -7.06 -6.30
C GLY A 399 2.15 -8.36 -6.15
N ILE A 400 1.19 -8.39 -5.20
CA ILE A 400 0.29 -9.53 -5.01
C ILE A 400 -0.57 -9.76 -6.26
N LEU A 401 -1.26 -8.73 -6.76
CA LEU A 401 -2.17 -8.87 -7.90
C LEU A 401 -1.44 -9.23 -9.21
N LEU A 402 -0.23 -8.74 -9.40
CA LEU A 402 0.64 -9.12 -10.52
C LEU A 402 1.10 -10.58 -10.41
N ALA A 403 1.45 -11.05 -9.21
CA ALA A 403 1.98 -12.38 -8.98
C ALA A 403 0.93 -13.51 -8.99
N ILE A 404 -0.36 -13.19 -8.83
CA ILE A 404 -1.43 -14.19 -8.93
C ILE A 404 -1.44 -14.78 -10.35
N ASN A 405 -1.35 -16.11 -10.47
CA ASN A 405 -1.39 -16.83 -11.73
C ASN A 405 -2.75 -17.48 -11.99
N SER A 406 -3.29 -17.30 -13.20
CA SER A 406 -4.57 -17.88 -13.63
C SER A 406 -4.59 -19.41 -13.69
N ARG A 407 -3.43 -20.09 -13.62
CA ARG A 407 -3.32 -21.54 -13.78
C ARG A 407 -3.67 -22.37 -12.54
N ALA A 408 -3.76 -21.76 -11.35
CA ALA A 408 -4.00 -22.51 -10.11
C ALA A 408 -5.45 -22.99 -9.92
N GLU A 409 -6.42 -22.45 -10.68
CA GLU A 409 -7.84 -22.82 -10.56
C GLU A 409 -8.28 -23.90 -11.57
N GLY A 410 -7.46 -24.21 -12.58
CA GLY A 410 -7.81 -25.19 -13.63
C GLY A 410 -7.53 -26.65 -13.27
N ASP A 411 -6.71 -26.93 -12.25
CA ASP A 411 -6.32 -28.30 -11.86
C ASP A 411 -7.17 -28.87 -10.71
N SER A 412 -7.95 -28.02 -10.01
CA SER A 412 -8.87 -28.46 -8.95
C SER A 412 -10.23 -28.94 -9.47
N ASP A 413 -10.66 -28.47 -10.65
CA ASP A 413 -11.94 -28.86 -11.25
C ASP A 413 -11.83 -30.10 -12.17
N SER A 414 -10.63 -30.49 -12.60
CA SER A 414 -10.44 -31.64 -13.52
C SER A 414 -10.24 -32.98 -12.81
N THR A 415 -10.27 -33.04 -11.47
CA THR A 415 -10.08 -34.29 -10.69
C THR A 415 -11.37 -34.85 -10.06
N GLN A 416 -12.53 -34.26 -10.32
CA GLN A 416 -13.81 -34.74 -9.82
C GLN A 416 -14.82 -35.03 -10.94
N TYR A 417 -14.52 -35.91 -11.89
CA TYR A 417 -15.59 -36.63 -12.62
C TYR A 417 -15.03 -37.89 -13.30
N THR A 418 -14.88 -38.95 -12.53
CA THR A 418 -14.93 -40.33 -13.04
C THR A 418 -16.14 -40.98 -12.40
N PRO A 419 -17.28 -41.12 -13.09
CA PRO A 419 -18.33 -42.00 -12.62
C PRO A 419 -17.82 -43.43 -12.81
N ALA A 420 -17.61 -44.11 -11.69
CA ALA A 420 -17.31 -45.53 -11.68
C ALA A 420 -18.60 -46.33 -11.90
N ARG A 421 -18.60 -47.08 -13.01
CA ARG A 421 -19.48 -48.19 -13.39
C ARG A 421 -20.93 -47.90 -13.72
#